data_AF-A0A7S2QVT9-F1
#
_entry.id   AF-A0A7S2QVT9-F1
#
_cell.length_a   1.000
_cell.length_b   1.000
_cell.length_c   1.000
_cell.angle_alpha   90.00
_cell.angle_beta   90.00
_cell.angle_gamma   90.00
#
_symmetry.space_group_name_H-M   'P 1'
#
loop_
_entity.id
_entity.type
_entity.pdbx_description
1 polymer ?
#
loop_
_entity_poly.entity_id
_entity_poly.type
_entity_poly.pdbx_seq_one_letter_code
_entity_poly.pdbx_strand_id
1 'polypeptide(L)'
;VTLVGVPVAISVYEEHATEQKGVVDLAWKLYIGLISATLATFVVFYMNVEKGYLYTFFSLETGRESITRRFREARDDATKARCILDVSEKLWSQIEEEIRAWVALNWVNWEEEKP
;
A
#
# COMPACT_ATOMS: atom_id res chain seq x y z
N VAL A 1 8.12 -13.70 2.32
CA VAL A 1 7.83 -14.78 3.29
C VAL A 1 6.60 -14.35 4.07
N THR A 2 5.44 -14.87 3.69
CA THR A 2 4.12 -14.35 4.08
C THR A 2 3.66 -14.98 5.39
N LEU A 3 2.76 -14.28 6.12
CA LEU A 3 2.13 -14.73 7.38
C LEU A 3 1.61 -16.18 7.36
N VAL A 4 1.35 -16.73 6.18
CA VAL A 4 0.86 -18.10 5.95
C VAL A 4 2.01 -19.12 5.82
N GLY A 5 3.19 -18.72 5.33
CA GLY A 5 4.29 -19.64 5.08
C GLY A 5 4.93 -20.19 6.35
N VAL A 6 4.97 -19.39 7.43
CA VAL A 6 5.55 -19.80 8.72
C VAL A 6 4.74 -20.91 9.41
N PRO A 7 3.41 -20.78 9.62
CA PRO A 7 2.63 -21.87 10.23
C PRO A 7 2.62 -23.14 9.37
N VAL A 8 2.61 -23.01 8.03
CA VAL A 8 2.69 -24.16 7.11
C VAL A 8 4.04 -24.87 7.22
N ALA A 9 5.14 -24.13 7.33
CA ALA A 9 6.46 -24.72 7.52
C ALA A 9 6.56 -25.46 8.86
N ILE A 10 5.97 -24.89 9.93
CA ILE A 10 5.94 -25.53 11.25
C ILE A 10 5.11 -26.82 11.20
N SER A 11 3.94 -26.83 10.53
CA SER A 11 3.10 -28.04 10.43
C SER A 11 3.73 -29.15 9.58
N VAL A 12 4.42 -28.79 8.48
CA VAL A 12 5.16 -29.76 7.66
C VAL A 12 6.33 -30.35 8.46
N TYR A 13 7.03 -29.54 9.25
CA TYR A 13 8.11 -30.03 10.10
C TYR A 13 7.60 -30.93 11.24
N GLU A 14 6.44 -30.60 11.82
CA GLU A 14 5.77 -31.40 12.86
C GLU A 14 5.39 -32.81 12.37
N GLU A 15 4.96 -32.94 11.12
CA GLU A 15 4.63 -34.22 10.49
C GLU A 15 5.87 -35.11 10.29
N HIS A 16 7.03 -34.51 9.98
CA HIS A 16 8.28 -35.23 9.71
C HIS A 16 9.17 -35.45 10.93
N ALA A 17 9.03 -34.65 11.99
CA ALA A 17 9.93 -34.65 13.16
C ALA A 17 9.23 -35.12 14.45
N THR A 18 8.72 -36.36 14.45
CA THR A 18 7.90 -36.91 15.55
C THR A 18 8.62 -36.99 16.91
N GLU A 19 9.96 -37.04 16.92
CA GLU A 19 10.79 -37.04 18.14
C GLU A 19 11.10 -35.64 18.71
N GLN A 20 10.98 -34.56 17.92
CA GLN A 20 11.38 -33.20 18.31
C GLN A 20 10.19 -32.31 18.73
N LYS A 21 9.20 -32.88 19.43
CA LYS A 21 8.01 -32.14 19.89
C LYS A 21 8.32 -30.85 20.67
N GLY A 22 9.39 -30.84 21.46
CA GLY A 22 9.78 -29.66 22.24
C GLY A 22 10.21 -28.45 21.40
N VAL A 23 10.84 -28.69 20.25
CA VAL A 23 11.27 -27.62 19.34
C VAL A 23 10.08 -27.04 18.57
N VAL A 24 9.15 -27.91 18.16
CA VAL A 24 7.91 -27.51 17.49
C VAL A 24 7.01 -26.69 18.42
N ASP A 25 6.85 -27.11 19.68
CA ASP A 25 6.09 -26.37 20.70
C ASP A 25 6.71 -24.98 20.98
N LEU A 26 8.04 -24.89 21.05
CA LEU A 26 8.75 -23.62 21.18
C LEU A 26 8.50 -22.72 19.96
N ALA A 27 8.56 -23.26 18.75
CA ALA A 27 8.30 -22.51 17.52
C ALA A 27 6.87 -21.92 17.50
N TRP A 28 5.86 -22.71 17.90
CA TRP A 28 4.49 -22.24 18.02
C TRP A 28 4.32 -21.14 19.08
N LYS A 29 4.94 -21.29 20.26
CA LYS A 29 4.92 -20.27 21.31
C LYS A 29 5.53 -18.95 20.85
N LEU A 30 6.66 -19.02 20.13
CA LEU A 30 7.32 -17.84 19.56
C LEU A 30 6.46 -17.18 18.48
N TYR A 31 5.85 -17.97 17.60
CA TYR A 31 4.95 -17.49 16.55
C TYR A 31 3.74 -16.74 17.16
N ILE A 32 3.06 -17.35 18.13
CA ILE A 32 1.93 -16.73 18.82
C ILE A 32 2.38 -15.48 19.59
N GLY A 33 3.53 -15.53 20.26
CA GLY A 33 4.12 -14.39 20.97
C GLY A 33 4.40 -13.21 20.04
N LEU A 34 4.95 -13.46 18.85
CA LEU A 34 5.24 -12.41 17.87
C LEU A 34 3.97 -11.79 17.30
N ILE A 35 2.97 -12.62 16.96
CA ILE A 35 1.68 -12.14 16.46
C ILE A 35 0.96 -11.30 17.52
N SER A 36 0.93 -11.77 18.77
CA SER A 36 0.28 -11.05 19.87
C SER A 36 1.00 -9.73 20.21
N ALA A 37 2.33 -9.72 20.24
CA ALA A 37 3.11 -8.47 20.41
C ALA A 37 2.86 -7.48 19.26
N THR A 38 2.80 -7.97 18.02
CA THR A 38 2.49 -7.14 16.85
C THR A 38 1.07 -6.55 16.97
N LEU A 39 0.08 -7.37 17.30
CA LEU A 39 -1.31 -6.92 17.47
C LEU A 39 -1.44 -5.90 18.61
N ALA A 40 -0.77 -6.14 19.74
CA ALA A 40 -0.75 -5.19 20.85
C ALA A 40 -0.16 -3.84 20.44
N THR A 41 0.90 -3.83 19.64
CA THR A 41 1.51 -2.60 19.10
C THR A 41 0.54 -1.85 18.21
N PHE A 42 -0.20 -2.54 17.33
CA PHE A 42 -1.26 -1.93 16.52
C PHE A 42 -2.38 -1.35 17.37
N VAL A 43 -2.84 -2.07 18.40
CA VAL A 43 -3.89 -1.56 19.31
C VAL A 43 -3.44 -0.28 20.00
N VAL A 44 -2.22 -0.27 20.56
CA VAL A 44 -1.66 0.92 21.20
C VAL A 44 -1.53 2.07 20.19
N PHE A 45 -1.09 1.81 18.97
CA PHE A 45 -1.03 2.81 17.90
C PHE A 45 -2.40 3.42 17.62
N TYR A 46 -3.44 2.59 17.43
CA TYR A 46 -4.82 3.07 17.20
C TYR A 46 -5.40 3.84 18.39
N MET A 47 -4.99 3.53 19.62
CA MET A 47 -5.42 4.30 20.80
C MET A 47 -4.72 5.66 20.91
N ASN A 48 -3.48 5.77 20.43
CA ASN A 48 -2.69 7.00 20.51
C ASN A 48 -2.86 7.92 19.30
N VAL A 49 -3.29 7.39 18.15
CA VAL A 49 -3.48 8.22 16.96
C VAL A 49 -4.65 9.19 17.16
N GLU A 50 -4.45 10.42 16.72
CA GLU A 50 -5.51 11.42 16.74
C GLU A 50 -6.65 10.95 15.82
N LYS A 51 -7.86 10.82 16.39
CA LYS A 51 -9.03 10.25 15.71
C LYS A 51 -9.37 10.98 14.41
N GLY A 52 -9.04 12.26 14.34
CA GLY A 52 -9.18 13.09 13.14
C GLY A 52 -8.33 12.62 11.96
N TYR A 53 -7.26 11.86 12.17
CA TYR A 53 -6.42 11.33 11.09
C TYR A 53 -6.74 9.89 10.72
N LEU A 54 -7.67 9.21 11.39
CA LEU A 54 -8.01 7.81 11.06
C LEU A 54 -8.50 7.63 9.62
N TYR A 55 -9.16 8.65 9.05
CA TYR A 55 -9.63 8.61 7.66
C TYR A 55 -8.48 8.63 6.63
N THR A 56 -7.27 9.05 6.99
CA THR A 56 -6.14 9.05 6.05
C THR A 56 -5.56 7.66 5.84
N PHE A 57 -5.75 6.75 6.80
CA PHE A 57 -5.29 5.36 6.71
C PHE A 57 -6.25 4.46 5.96
N PHE A 58 -7.54 4.80 5.93
CA PHE A 58 -8.58 4.00 5.27
C PHE A 58 -9.28 4.82 4.20
N SER A 59 -8.93 4.55 2.94
CA SER A 59 -9.70 4.99 1.79
C SER A 59 -10.37 3.78 1.15
N LEU A 60 -11.66 3.92 0.83
CA LEU A 60 -12.39 2.95 -0.01
C LEU A 60 -12.13 3.19 -1.50
N GLU A 61 -11.38 4.24 -1.85
CA GLU A 61 -11.03 4.54 -3.23
C GLU A 61 -10.16 3.44 -3.81
N THR A 62 -10.53 2.97 -4.99
CA THR A 62 -9.64 2.16 -5.81
C THR A 62 -8.42 2.98 -6.22
N GLY A 63 -7.29 2.30 -6.52
CA GLY A 63 -6.09 3.00 -7.01
C GLY A 63 -6.36 3.89 -8.24
N ARG A 64 -7.31 3.48 -9.09
CA ARG A 64 -7.77 4.28 -10.24
C ARG A 64 -8.50 5.55 -9.82
N GLU A 65 -9.47 5.44 -8.91
CA GLU A 65 -10.20 6.59 -8.37
C GLU A 65 -9.26 7.56 -7.65
N SER A 66 -8.30 7.04 -6.90
CA SER A 66 -7.30 7.86 -6.21
C SER A 66 -6.44 8.67 -7.17
N ILE A 67 -5.98 8.08 -8.28
CA ILE A 67 -5.20 8.79 -9.30
C ILE A 67 -6.04 9.81 -10.05
N THR A 68 -7.27 9.46 -10.44
CA THR A 68 -8.19 10.40 -11.09
C THR A 68 -8.49 11.60 -10.18
N ARG A 69 -8.78 11.36 -8.90
CA ARG A 69 -9.03 12.43 -7.93
C ARG A 69 -7.79 13.30 -7.78
N ARG A 70 -6.62 12.71 -7.56
CA ARG A 70 -5.35 13.46 -7.42
C ARG A 70 -5.05 14.32 -8.66
N PHE A 71 -5.26 13.79 -9.86
CA PHE A 71 -5.05 14.56 -11.09
C PHE A 71 -5.99 15.77 -11.19
N ARG A 72 -7.27 15.61 -10.82
CA ARG A 72 -8.27 16.69 -10.89
C ARG A 72 -8.13 17.71 -9.75
N GLU A 73 -7.71 17.29 -8.57
CA GLU A 73 -7.51 18.16 -7.38
C GLU A 73 -6.14 18.84 -7.34
N ALA A 74 -5.19 18.38 -8.17
CA ALA A 74 -3.84 18.95 -8.24
C ALA A 74 -3.89 20.43 -8.69
N ARG A 75 -3.22 21.28 -7.90
CA ARG A 75 -3.14 22.72 -8.14
C ARG A 75 -1.97 23.13 -9.03
N ASP A 76 -0.98 22.26 -9.17
CA ASP A 76 0.25 22.47 -9.92
C ASP A 76 0.47 21.35 -10.95
N ASP A 77 1.14 21.71 -12.04
CA ASP A 77 1.39 20.79 -13.15
C ASP A 77 2.37 19.67 -12.79
N ALA A 78 3.31 19.91 -11.86
CA ALA A 78 4.23 18.89 -11.40
C ALA A 78 3.49 17.74 -10.68
N THR A 79 2.52 18.06 -9.81
CA THR A 79 1.67 17.05 -9.19
C THR A 79 0.82 16.30 -10.22
N LYS A 80 0.25 16.99 -11.22
CA LYS A 80 -0.47 16.34 -12.32
C LYS A 80 0.41 15.40 -13.13
N ALA A 81 1.63 15.82 -13.46
CA ALA A 81 2.61 15.01 -14.17
C ALA A 81 2.97 13.74 -13.39
N ARG A 82 3.22 13.84 -12.08
CA ARG A 82 3.47 12.66 -11.23
C ARG A 82 2.31 11.67 -11.23
N CYS A 83 1.07 12.17 -11.28
CA CYS A 83 -0.12 11.31 -11.32
C CYS A 83 -0.23 10.47 -12.61
N ILE A 84 0.52 10.81 -13.67
CA ILE A 84 0.48 10.08 -14.94
C ILE A 84 1.81 9.39 -15.28
N LEU A 85 2.95 9.98 -14.90
CA LEU A 85 4.30 9.49 -15.25
C LEU A 85 4.85 8.48 -14.24
N ASP A 86 4.53 8.61 -12.96
CA ASP A 86 5.09 7.75 -11.90
C ASP A 86 4.29 6.44 -11.73
N VAL A 87 3.17 6.32 -12.43
CA VAL A 87 2.22 5.21 -12.27
C VAL A 87 1.92 4.54 -13.60
N SER A 88 1.49 3.27 -13.55
CA SER A 88 1.11 2.53 -14.76
C SER A 88 -0.11 3.16 -15.44
N GLU A 89 -0.08 3.24 -16.76
CA GLU A 89 -1.18 3.70 -17.62
C GLU A 89 -2.55 3.12 -17.26
N LYS A 90 -2.60 1.84 -16.85
CA LYS A 90 -3.84 1.16 -16.44
C LYS A 90 -4.57 1.83 -15.27
N LEU A 91 -3.87 2.70 -14.52
CA LEU A 91 -4.44 3.42 -13.39
C LEU A 91 -5.14 4.71 -13.81
N TRP A 92 -4.71 5.34 -14.91
CA TRP A 92 -5.28 6.60 -15.41
C TRP A 92 -5.95 6.49 -16.78
N SER A 93 -5.96 5.32 -17.41
CA SER A 93 -6.55 5.12 -18.76
C SER A 93 -8.01 5.60 -18.89
N GLN A 94 -8.76 5.67 -17.79
CA GLN A 94 -10.13 6.20 -17.77
C GLN A 94 -10.23 7.73 -17.95
N ILE A 95 -9.13 8.45 -17.73
CA ILE A 95 -9.02 9.91 -17.89
C ILE A 95 -8.00 10.29 -18.98
N GLU A 96 -7.65 9.37 -19.88
CA GLU A 96 -6.68 9.61 -20.95
C GLU A 96 -7.01 10.86 -21.77
N GLU A 97 -8.29 11.06 -22.12
CA GLU A 97 -8.72 12.24 -22.88
C GLU A 97 -8.53 13.55 -22.09
N GLU A 98 -8.78 13.55 -20.78
CA GLU A 98 -8.52 14.71 -19.91
C GLU A 98 -7.02 15.01 -19.83
N ILE A 99 -6.19 13.97 -19.74
CA ILE A 99 -4.73 14.09 -19.72
C ILE A 99 -4.24 14.65 -21.05
N ARG A 100 -4.73 14.12 -22.18
CA ARG A 100 -4.35 14.58 -23.52
C ARG A 100 -4.71 16.05 -23.73
N ALA A 101 -5.90 16.47 -23.29
CA ALA A 101 -6.31 17.87 -23.33
C ALA A 101 -5.40 18.76 -22.47
N TRP A 102 -5.08 18.32 -21.25
CA TRP A 102 -4.15 19.04 -20.36
C TRP A 102 -2.74 19.14 -20.96
N VAL A 103 -2.20 18.07 -21.55
CA VAL A 103 -0.91 18.10 -22.24
C VAL A 103 -0.95 19.08 -23.41
N ALA A 104 -1.98 19.03 -24.26
CA ALA A 104 -2.10 19.91 -25.41
C ALA A 104 -2.17 21.40 -25.02
N LEU A 105 -2.83 21.72 -23.90
CA LEU A 105 -2.95 23.08 -23.38
C LEU A 105 -1.63 23.65 -22.85
N ASN A 106 -0.78 22.79 -22.26
CA ASN A 106 0.46 23.24 -21.62
C ASN A 106 1.71 23.01 -22.48
N TRP A 107 1.60 22.24 -23.56
CA TRP A 107 2.72 21.86 -24.43
C TRP A 107 3.54 23.06 -24.91
N VAL A 108 2.86 24.11 -25.39
CA VAL A 108 3.50 25.33 -25.92
C VAL A 108 4.29 26.04 -24.83
N ASN A 109 3.73 26.16 -23.63
CA ASN A 109 4.40 26.84 -22.52
C ASN A 109 5.63 26.04 -22.04
N TRP A 110 5.54 24.71 -21.98
CA TRP A 110 6.68 23.88 -21.57
C TRP A 110 7.83 23.88 -22.59
N GLU A 111 7.53 24.06 -23.88
CA GLU A 111 8.56 24.20 -24.91
C GLU A 111 9.39 25.47 -24.71
N GLU A 112 8.76 26.55 -24.25
CA GLU A 112 9.42 27.83 -23.95
C GLU A 112 10.12 27.81 -22.57
N GLU A 113 9.45 27.29 -21.54
CA GLU A 113 9.91 27.34 -20.15
C GLU A 113 10.95 26.26 -19.80
N LYS A 114 10.94 25.11 -20.50
CA LYS A 114 11.74 23.90 -20.19
C LYS A 114 11.72 23.53 -18.70
N PRO A 115 10.54 23.23 -18.15
CA PRO A 115 10.37 22.88 -16.74
C PRO A 115 11.10 21.59 -16.33
#